data_AF-A0A7W7PAQ1-F1
#
_entry.id   AF-A0A7W7PAQ1-F1
#
_cell.length_a   1.000
_cell.length_b   1.000
_cell.length_c   1.000
_cell.angle_alpha   90.00
_cell.angle_beta   90.00
_cell.angle_gamma   90.00
#
_symmetry.space_group_name_H-M   'P 1'
#
loop_
_entity.id
_entity.type
_entity.pdbx_description
1 polymer ?
#
loop_
_entity_poly.entity_id
_entity_poly.type
_entity_poly.pdbx_seq_one_letter_code
_entity_poly.pdbx_strand_id
1 'polypeptide(L)'
;MTIPLTDHHMPTTPSPLMQRHVLARVTDTLVRRFDGAVALAEVRATVEQAFADLKADARITTYLPALTEHEATRRLEALTASPTRITGSSTQLSAA
;
A
#
# COMPACT_ATOMS: atom_id res chain seq x y z
N MET A 1 16.02 -7.28 -48.28
CA MET A 1 14.72 -7.19 -47.58
C MET A 1 15.00 -6.75 -46.16
N THR A 2 14.69 -5.51 -45.81
CA THR A 2 14.92 -4.96 -44.47
C THR A 2 13.64 -5.13 -43.66
N ILE A 3 13.68 -5.94 -42.61
CA ILE A 3 12.59 -6.10 -41.67
C ILE A 3 12.51 -4.79 -40.87
N PRO A 4 11.40 -4.01 -40.90
CA PRO A 4 11.29 -2.86 -40.03
C PRO A 4 11.25 -3.38 -38.59
N LEU A 5 12.24 -3.01 -37.79
CA LEU A 5 12.24 -3.23 -36.35
C LEU A 5 11.12 -2.35 -35.81
N THR A 6 9.95 -2.92 -35.59
CA THR A 6 8.85 -2.23 -34.92
C THR A 6 9.35 -1.91 -33.51
N ASP A 7 9.70 -0.65 -33.28
CA ASP A 7 10.03 -0.13 -31.96
C ASP A 7 8.77 -0.28 -31.10
N HIS A 8 8.66 -1.41 -30.41
CA HIS A 8 7.61 -1.64 -29.42
C HIS A 8 8.00 -0.82 -28.20
N HIS A 9 7.86 0.50 -28.30
CA HIS A 9 8.09 1.42 -27.20
C HIS A 9 7.03 1.14 -26.14
N MET A 10 7.32 0.16 -25.27
CA MET A 10 6.54 -0.10 -24.07
C MET A 10 6.46 1.22 -23.32
N PRO A 11 5.26 1.79 -23.10
CA PRO A 11 5.15 3.02 -22.34
C PRO A 11 5.69 2.74 -20.94
N THR A 12 6.84 3.33 -20.62
CA THR A 12 7.49 3.22 -19.31
C THR A 12 6.61 3.82 -18.21
N THR A 13 5.63 4.64 -18.58
CA THR A 13 4.62 5.18 -17.68
C THR A 13 3.28 4.46 -17.93
N PRO A 14 2.80 3.64 -16.98
CA PRO A 14 1.49 3.02 -17.10
C PRO A 14 0.39 4.10 -17.13
N SER A 15 -0.66 3.87 -17.92
CA SER A 15 -1.74 4.86 -18.05
C SER A 15 -2.37 5.13 -16.67
N PRO A 16 -2.83 6.37 -16.40
CA PRO A 16 -3.41 6.72 -15.10
C PRO A 16 -4.61 5.84 -14.72
N LEU A 17 -5.41 5.42 -15.71
CA LEU A 17 -6.53 4.49 -15.49
C LEU A 17 -6.04 3.08 -15.11
N MET A 18 -5.00 2.59 -15.78
CA MET A 18 -4.40 1.30 -15.45
C MET A 18 -3.80 1.33 -14.04
N GLN A 19 -3.09 2.40 -13.68
CA GLN A 19 -2.56 2.57 -12.32
C GLN A 19 -3.67 2.52 -11.27
N ARG A 20 -4.78 3.25 -11.47
CA ARG A 20 -5.94 3.22 -10.56
C ARG A 20 -6.55 1.82 -10.46
N HIS A 21 -6.67 1.11 -11.58
CA HIS A 21 -7.21 -0.24 -11.60
C HIS A 21 -6.31 -1.23 -10.85
N VAL A 22 -5.00 -1.16 -11.07
CA VAL A 22 -4.02 -2.01 -10.37
C VAL A 22 -4.04 -1.71 -8.87
N LEU A 23 -4.07 -0.44 -8.46
CA LEU A 23 -4.19 -0.10 -7.04
C LEU A 23 -5.48 -0.59 -6.40
N ALA A 24 -6.62 -0.45 -7.08
CA ALA A 24 -7.89 -0.98 -6.59
C ALA A 24 -7.82 -2.50 -6.35
N ARG A 25 -7.15 -3.23 -7.27
CA ARG A 25 -6.91 -4.67 -7.13
C ARG A 25 -5.98 -5.00 -5.97
N VAL A 26 -4.91 -4.23 -5.78
CA VAL A 26 -4.00 -4.37 -4.63
C VAL A 26 -4.76 -4.16 -3.32
N THR A 27 -5.56 -3.10 -3.23
CA THR A 27 -6.39 -2.81 -2.06
C THR A 27 -7.35 -3.95 -1.75
N ASP A 28 -8.06 -4.47 -2.76
CA ASP A 28 -8.97 -5.61 -2.59
C ASP A 28 -8.24 -6.86 -2.09
N THR A 29 -7.05 -7.14 -2.64
CA THR A 29 -6.20 -8.26 -2.21
C THR A 29 -5.80 -8.13 -0.74
N LEU A 30 -5.38 -6.94 -0.32
CA LEU A 30 -4.96 -6.68 1.06
C LEU A 30 -6.16 -6.67 2.03
N VAL A 31 -7.31 -6.15 1.63
CA VAL A 31 -8.54 -6.23 2.44
C VAL A 31 -8.89 -7.68 2.72
N ARG A 32 -8.82 -8.58 1.73
CA ARG A 32 -9.07 -10.02 1.94
C ARG A 32 -8.02 -10.66 2.83
N ARG A 33 -6.74 -10.28 2.68
CA ARG A 33 -5.62 -10.84 3.44
C ARG A 33 -5.66 -10.47 4.93
N PHE A 34 -6.08 -9.25 5.24
CA PHE A 34 -6.14 -8.72 6.61
C PHE A 34 -7.57 -8.69 7.17
N ASP A 35 -8.51 -9.39 6.55
CA ASP A 35 -9.89 -9.45 7.00
C ASP A 35 -9.97 -9.97 8.45
N GLY A 36 -10.73 -9.28 9.29
CA GLY A 36 -10.83 -9.56 10.72
C GLY A 36 -9.62 -9.18 11.57
N ALA A 37 -8.46 -8.86 10.98
CA ALA A 37 -7.26 -8.42 11.70
C ALA A 37 -7.08 -6.90 11.69
N VAL A 38 -7.43 -6.23 10.60
CA VAL A 38 -7.33 -4.77 10.43
C VAL A 38 -8.62 -4.23 9.83
N ALA A 39 -9.06 -3.04 10.25
CA ALA A 39 -10.26 -2.42 9.71
C ALA A 39 -10.08 -2.08 8.22
N LEU A 40 -11.13 -2.29 7.42
CA LEU A 40 -11.11 -2.01 5.97
C LEU A 40 -10.70 -0.57 5.65
N ALA A 41 -11.14 0.40 6.45
CA ALA A 41 -10.78 1.81 6.28
C ALA A 41 -9.26 2.04 6.47
N GLU A 42 -8.65 1.31 7.41
CA GLU A 42 -7.24 1.41 7.73
C GLU A 42 -6.36 0.72 6.68
N VAL A 43 -6.80 -0.42 6.14
CA VAL A 43 -6.15 -1.05 4.97
C VAL A 43 -6.13 -0.09 3.77
N ARG A 44 -7.27 0.55 3.46
CA ARG A 44 -7.37 1.52 2.36
C ARG A 44 -6.45 2.72 2.57
N ALA A 45 -6.50 3.33 3.75
CA ALA A 45 -5.64 4.47 4.08
C ALA A 45 -4.16 4.11 3.98
N THR A 46 -3.77 2.91 4.42
CA THR A 46 -2.38 2.45 4.37
C THR A 46 -1.88 2.30 2.93
N VAL A 47 -2.69 1.74 2.03
CA VAL A 47 -2.34 1.61 0.60
C VAL A 47 -2.23 2.98 -0.08
N GLU A 48 -3.19 3.87 0.17
CA GLU A 48 -3.19 5.23 -0.38
C GLU A 48 -1.97 6.03 0.09
N GLN A 49 -1.65 5.95 1.38
CA GLN A 49 -0.49 6.63 1.96
C GLN A 49 0.82 6.06 1.41
N ALA A 50 0.97 4.73 1.35
CA ALA A 50 2.16 4.09 0.78
C ALA A 50 2.37 4.48 -0.69
N PHE A 51 1.30 4.58 -1.47
CA PHE A 51 1.38 5.05 -2.86
C PHE A 51 1.81 6.51 -2.96
N ALA A 52 1.22 7.39 -2.13
CA ALA A 52 1.54 8.81 -2.12
C ALA A 52 3.00 9.06 -1.74
N ASP A 53 3.49 8.39 -0.68
CA ASP A 53 4.86 8.47 -0.20
C ASP A 53 5.84 8.06 -1.32
N LEU A 54 5.62 6.89 -1.93
CA LEU A 54 6.49 6.38 -3.00
C LEU A 54 6.44 7.24 -4.26
N LYS A 55 5.28 7.81 -4.58
CA LYS A 55 5.11 8.67 -5.76
C LYS A 55 5.82 10.02 -5.62
N ALA A 56 5.94 10.55 -4.40
CA ALA A 56 6.60 11.82 -4.17
C ALA A 56 8.07 11.81 -4.62
N ASP A 57 8.77 10.69 -4.42
CA ASP A 57 10.20 10.55 -4.70
C ASP A 57 10.51 9.76 -5.98
N ALA A 58 9.50 9.18 -6.64
CA ALA A 58 9.71 8.28 -7.76
C ALA A 58 9.99 9.01 -9.09
N ARG A 59 11.18 8.78 -9.65
CA ARG A 59 11.53 9.16 -11.03
C ARG A 59 11.03 8.15 -12.07
N ILE A 60 10.83 6.89 -11.66
CA ILE A 60 10.32 5.79 -12.51
C ILE A 60 9.07 5.24 -11.85
N THR A 61 7.94 5.31 -12.55
CA THR A 61 6.62 4.96 -11.99
C THR A 61 6.10 3.59 -12.45
N THR A 62 6.83 2.91 -13.34
CA THR A 62 6.46 1.60 -13.89
C THR A 62 6.18 0.57 -12.81
N TYR A 63 7.03 0.51 -11.78
CA TYR A 63 6.99 -0.49 -10.71
C TYR A 63 6.30 0.01 -9.44
N LEU A 64 5.79 1.24 -9.46
CA LEU A 64 5.24 1.88 -8.28
C LEU A 64 4.08 1.10 -7.65
N PRO A 65 3.15 0.49 -8.41
CA PRO A 65 2.08 -0.32 -7.81
C PRO A 65 2.60 -1.54 -7.04
N ALA A 66 3.63 -2.23 -7.55
CA ALA A 66 4.20 -3.40 -6.88
C ALA A 66 4.96 -2.99 -5.60
N LEU A 67 5.67 -1.84 -5.64
CA LEU A 67 6.31 -1.27 -4.45
C LEU A 67 5.29 -0.84 -3.41
N THR A 68 4.16 -0.26 -3.84
CA THR A 68 3.04 0.10 -2.96
C THR A 68 2.46 -1.12 -2.27
N GLU A 69 2.21 -2.21 -3.00
CA GLU A 69 1.70 -3.46 -2.40
C GLU A 69 2.65 -3.99 -1.32
N HIS A 70 3.95 -4.05 -1.62
CA HIS A 70 4.96 -4.52 -0.68
C HIS A 70 5.05 -3.64 0.57
N GLU A 71 5.10 -2.32 0.38
CA GLU A 71 5.15 -1.34 1.47
C GLU A 71 3.90 -1.40 2.35
N ALA A 72 2.71 -1.43 1.75
CA ALA A 72 1.46 -1.51 2.47
C ALA A 72 1.35 -2.83 3.25
N THR A 73 1.76 -3.95 2.65
CA THR A 73 1.82 -5.26 3.33
C THR A 73 2.72 -5.18 4.56
N ARG A 74 3.94 -4.63 4.42
CA ARG A 74 4.88 -4.51 5.54
C ARG A 74 4.30 -3.66 6.68
N ARG A 75 3.66 -2.54 6.35
CA ARG A 75 3.02 -1.65 7.35
C ARG A 75 1.88 -2.36 8.09
N LEU A 76 1.01 -3.06 7.35
CA LEU A 76 -0.11 -3.82 7.94
C LEU A 76 0.38 -5.00 8.80
N GLU A 77 1.41 -5.71 8.37
CA GLU A 77 2.03 -6.77 9.18
C GLU A 77 2.61 -6.19 10.48
N ALA A 78 3.30 -5.05 10.43
CA ALA A 78 3.82 -4.39 11.63
C ALA A 78 2.71 -3.95 12.60
N LEU A 79 1.57 -3.49 12.09
CA LEU A 79 0.39 -3.15 12.90
C LEU A 79 -0.18 -4.40 13.61
N THR A 80 -0.27 -5.53 12.91
CA THR A 80 -0.75 -6.78 13.51
C THR A 80 0.26 -7.42 14.47
N ALA A 81 1.56 -7.25 14.21
CA ALA A 81 2.64 -7.79 15.04
C ALA A 81 2.94 -6.96 16.29
N SER A 82 2.53 -5.68 16.29
CA SER A 82 2.51 -4.83 17.47
C SER A 82 1.09 -4.87 18.05
N PRO A 83 0.71 -5.88 18.86
CA PRO A 83 -0.52 -5.75 19.62
C PRO A 83 -0.34 -4.52 20.48
N THR A 84 -1.09 -3.47 20.16
CA THR A 84 -1.14 -2.24 20.93
C THR A 84 -1.29 -2.65 22.39
N ARG A 85 -0.19 -2.57 23.14
CA ARG A 85 -0.21 -2.65 24.59
C ARG A 85 -0.82 -1.33 25.03
N ILE A 86 -2.14 -1.22 24.88
CA ILE A 86 -2.95 -0.33 25.69
C ILE A 86 -2.90 -0.93 27.10
N THR A 87 -1.74 -0.74 27.74
CA THR A 87 -1.66 -0.72 29.19
C THR A 87 -2.62 0.39 29.59
N GLY A 88 -3.78 -0.02 30.09
CA GLY A 88 -4.60 0.86 30.89
C GLY A 88 -3.69 1.43 31.97
N SER A 89 -3.48 2.73 31.92
CA SER A 89 -3.08 3.49 33.11
C SER A 89 -4.29 3.45 34.04
N SER A 90 -4.40 2.36 34.79
CA SER A 90 -5.26 2.23 35.96
C SER A 90 -5.17 3.50 36.78
N THR A 91 -6.33 4.08 37.05
CA THR A 91 -6.77 4.41 38.41
C THR A 91 -5.67 4.37 39.47
N GLN A 92 -5.10 5.53 39.80
CA GLN A 92 -4.78 5.84 41.19
C GLN A 92 -5.54 7.12 41.59
N LEU A 93 -6.83 6.90 41.83
CA LEU A 93 -7.53 7.54 42.93
C LEU A 93 -6.91 6.97 44.23
N SER A 94 -5.95 7.66 44.84
CA SER A 94 -5.57 7.41 46.23
C SER A 94 -4.77 8.57 46.83
N ALA A 95 -5.41 9.25 47.79
CA ALA A 95 -4.86 9.94 48.95
C ALA A 95 -3.89 11.13 48.72
N ALA A 96 -4.39 12.35 48.96
CA ALA A 96 -4.12 13.12 50.17
C ALA A 96 -5.03 14.36 50.24
#